data_AF-A0A7J2ZE98-F1
#
_entry.id   AF-A0A7J2ZE98-F1
#
_cell.length_a   1.000
_cell.length_b   1.000
_cell.length_c   1.000
_cell.angle_alpha   90.00
_cell.angle_beta   90.00
_cell.angle_gamma   90.00
#
_symmetry.space_group_name_H-M   'P 1'
#
loop_
_entity.id
_entity.type
_entity.pdbx_description
1 polymer ?
#
loop_
_entity_poly.entity_id
_entity_poly.type
_entity_poly.pdbx_seq_one_letter_code
_entity_poly.pdbx_strand_id
1 'polypeptide(L)'
;MTKFAASHAKSLETVILIGSVAKGRVRSDMVKAPSDIDLVFVLKNAREKEKFFNALIEYINKEISSVYGIVCYPLVLTRSEYIGGLERRNAFIIKVQCEGVELYGRKPRRFGKVGA
;
A
#
# COMPACT_ATOMS: atom_id res chain seq x y z
N MET A 1 14.81 6.46 11.23
CA MET A 1 13.75 6.78 10.24
C MET A 1 14.42 6.86 8.87
N THR A 2 13.99 6.07 7.87
CA THR A 2 14.68 6.01 6.56
C THR A 2 14.53 7.33 5.80
N LYS A 3 15.49 7.67 4.92
CA LYS A 3 15.41 8.85 4.04
C LYS A 3 14.10 8.88 3.23
N PHE A 4 13.61 7.69 2.84
CA PHE A 4 12.31 7.52 2.18
C PHE A 4 11.14 7.98 3.04
N ALA A 5 11.02 7.46 4.28
CA ALA A 5 9.93 7.81 5.18
C ALA A 5 9.91 9.30 5.55
N ALA A 6 11.08 9.89 5.78
CA ALA A 6 11.18 11.30 6.16
C ALA A 6 10.77 12.27 5.04
N SER A 7 11.02 11.94 3.78
CA SER A 7 10.76 12.82 2.64
C SER A 7 9.32 12.77 2.13
N HIS A 8 8.57 11.70 2.44
CA HIS A 8 7.26 11.44 1.84
C HIS A 8 6.12 11.24 2.85
N ALA A 9 6.39 11.29 4.16
CA ALA A 9 5.37 11.09 5.20
C ALA A 9 4.21 12.10 5.13
N LYS A 10 4.42 13.31 4.58
CA LYS A 10 3.38 14.35 4.53
C LYS A 10 2.28 14.04 3.51
N SER A 11 2.64 13.44 2.37
CA SER A 11 1.72 13.10 1.28
C SER A 11 1.11 11.71 1.44
N LEU A 12 1.76 10.81 2.18
CA LEU A 12 1.20 9.50 2.51
C LEU A 12 0.02 9.62 3.47
N GLU A 13 -1.12 9.04 3.08
CA GLU A 13 -2.34 8.99 3.90
C GLU A 13 -2.50 7.63 4.56
N THR A 14 -2.26 6.56 3.80
CA THR A 14 -2.51 5.20 4.27
C THR A 14 -1.62 4.17 3.60
N VAL A 15 -1.30 3.11 4.34
CA VAL A 15 -0.66 1.90 3.80
C VAL A 15 -1.52 0.70 4.17
N ILE A 16 -1.86 -0.11 3.17
CA ILE A 16 -2.76 -1.26 3.30
C ILE A 16 -2.02 -2.50 2.81
N LEU A 17 -1.94 -3.51 3.66
CA LEU A 17 -1.48 -4.84 3.27
C LEU A 17 -2.65 -5.64 2.72
N ILE A 18 -2.45 -6.30 1.58
CA ILE A 18 -3.42 -7.22 0.98
C ILE A 18 -2.77 -8.58 0.69
N GLY A 19 -3.53 -9.49 0.07
CA GLY A 19 -2.98 -10.77 -0.38
C GLY A 19 -2.93 -11.86 0.70
N SER A 20 -2.12 -12.89 0.44
CA SER A 20 -1.99 -14.09 1.29
C SER A 20 -1.46 -13.76 2.68
N VAL A 21 -0.56 -12.76 2.78
CA VAL A 21 0.00 -12.25 4.03
C VAL A 21 -1.09 -11.64 4.90
N ALA A 22 -1.93 -10.76 4.35
CA ALA A 22 -3.06 -10.16 5.07
C ALA A 22 -4.05 -11.21 5.61
N LYS A 23 -4.18 -12.35 4.91
CA LYS A 23 -5.11 -13.44 5.27
C LYS A 23 -4.51 -14.45 6.26
N GLY A 24 -3.28 -14.24 6.75
CA GLY A 24 -2.60 -15.20 7.61
C GLY A 24 -2.35 -16.56 6.94
N ARG A 25 -2.39 -16.63 5.60
CA ARG A 25 -2.23 -17.87 4.82
C ARG A 25 -0.78 -18.16 4.44
N VAL A 26 0.16 -17.37 4.94
CA VAL A 26 1.59 -17.60 4.75
C VAL A 26 1.98 -18.80 5.60
N ARG A 27 2.19 -19.93 4.94
CA ARG A 27 2.68 -21.17 5.54
C ARG A 27 4.19 -21.08 5.69
N SER A 28 4.69 -21.11 6.93
CA SER A 28 6.11 -21.08 7.29
C SER A 28 6.93 -22.24 6.69
N ASP A 29 6.24 -23.30 6.27
CA ASP A 29 6.72 -24.58 5.75
C ASP A 29 6.92 -24.60 4.22
N MET A 30 6.56 -23.53 3.50
CA MET A 30 6.74 -23.41 2.04
C MET A 30 7.64 -22.24 1.65
N VAL A 31 8.90 -22.25 2.10
CA VAL A 31 9.96 -21.35 1.60
C VAL A 31 10.47 -21.84 0.23
N LYS A 32 9.58 -21.92 -0.77
CA LYS A 32 9.96 -22.22 -2.16
C LYS A 32 9.60 -21.13 -3.16
N ALA A 33 8.80 -20.15 -2.75
CA ALA A 33 8.58 -18.92 -3.51
C ALA A 33 8.61 -17.74 -2.53
N PRO A 34 9.28 -16.62 -2.85
CA PRO A 34 9.20 -15.42 -2.03
C PRO A 34 7.72 -15.10 -1.83
N SER A 35 7.28 -14.94 -0.58
CA SER A 35 5.90 -14.57 -0.31
C SER A 35 5.70 -13.15 -0.86
N ASP A 36 4.91 -13.02 -1.92
CA ASP A 36 4.60 -11.74 -2.54
C ASP A 36 3.87 -10.86 -1.49
N ILE A 37 4.53 -9.77 -1.07
CA ILE A 37 3.89 -8.78 -0.20
C ILE A 37 3.21 -7.75 -1.10
N ASP A 38 1.89 -7.76 -1.08
CA ASP A 38 1.07 -6.79 -1.80
C ASP A 38 0.76 -5.60 -0.90
N LEU A 39 1.33 -4.43 -1.23
CA LEU A 39 1.11 -3.20 -0.47
C LEU A 39 0.41 -2.17 -1.34
N VAL A 40 -0.66 -1.58 -0.80
CA VAL A 40 -1.35 -0.43 -1.39
C VAL A 40 -1.02 0.82 -0.58
N PHE A 41 -0.41 1.79 -1.23
CA PHE A 41 -0.10 3.11 -0.68
C PHE A 41 -1.12 4.11 -1.20
N VAL A 42 -1.81 4.79 -0.30
CA VAL A 42 -2.75 5.84 -0.65
C VAL A 42 -2.17 7.20 -0.27
N LEU A 43 -2.05 8.08 -1.26
CA LEU A 43 -1.54 9.44 -1.13
C LEU A 43 -2.68 10.46 -1.08
N LYS A 44 -2.49 11.53 -0.32
CA LYS A 44 -3.45 12.63 -0.20
C LYS A 44 -3.67 13.37 -1.52
N ASN A 45 -2.62 13.53 -2.32
CA ASN A 45 -2.67 14.28 -3.58
C ASN A 45 -1.87 13.59 -4.69
N ALA A 46 -2.18 13.95 -5.95
CA ALA A 46 -1.55 13.36 -7.13
C ALA A 46 -0.15 13.91 -7.42
N ARG A 47 0.17 15.12 -6.92
CA ARG A 47 1.38 15.87 -7.29
C ARG A 47 2.66 15.08 -7.04
N GLU A 48 2.69 14.26 -5.99
CA GLU A 48 3.87 13.50 -5.60
C GLU A 48 3.81 12.02 -5.97
N LYS A 49 2.75 11.58 -6.68
CA LYS A 49 2.49 10.15 -6.93
C LYS A 49 3.65 9.44 -7.62
N GLU A 50 4.11 9.99 -8.74
CA GLU A 50 5.19 9.40 -9.54
C GLU A 50 6.52 9.41 -8.80
N LYS A 51 6.86 10.55 -8.17
CA LYS A 51 8.06 10.69 -7.35
C LYS A 51 8.08 9.69 -6.19
N PHE A 52 6.94 9.55 -5.51
CA PHE A 52 6.75 8.59 -4.42
C PHE A 52 6.93 7.15 -4.91
N PHE A 53 6.28 6.80 -6.03
CA PHE A 53 6.37 5.47 -6.62
C PHE A 53 7.83 5.12 -6.97
N ASN A 54 8.55 6.00 -7.66
CA ASN A 54 9.94 5.76 -8.03
C ASN A 54 10.85 5.61 -6.80
N ALA A 55 10.69 6.47 -5.80
CA ALA A 55 11.45 6.38 -4.56
C ALA A 55 11.11 5.10 -3.76
N LEU A 56 9.86 4.63 -3.82
CA LEU A 56 9.42 3.42 -3.15
C LEU A 56 9.98 2.17 -3.81
N ILE A 57 9.96 2.11 -5.14
CA ILE A 57 10.57 1.02 -5.91
C ILE A 57 12.07 0.95 -5.65
N GLU A 58 12.75 2.10 -5.66
CA GLU A 58 14.18 2.17 -5.34
C GLU A 58 14.45 1.63 -3.93
N TYR A 59 13.65 2.05 -2.95
CA TYR A 59 13.77 1.58 -1.57
C TYR A 59 13.51 0.08 -1.44
N ILE A 60 12.44 -0.44 -2.05
CA ILE A 60 12.12 -1.87 -2.04
C ILE A 60 13.29 -2.68 -2.63
N ASN A 61 13.78 -2.29 -3.80
CA ASN A 61 14.86 -3.02 -4.47
C ASN A 61 16.17 -2.99 -3.67
N LYS A 62 16.53 -1.84 -3.10
CA LYS A 62 17.81 -1.64 -2.40
C LYS A 62 17.83 -2.18 -0.98
N GLU A 63 16.71 -2.12 -0.27
CA GLU A 63 16.68 -2.34 1.19
C GLU A 63 15.81 -3.53 1.59
N ILE A 64 14.85 -3.93 0.75
CA ILE A 64 13.93 -5.03 1.06
C ILE A 64 14.30 -6.29 0.27
N SER A 65 14.28 -6.21 -1.06
CA SER A 65 14.52 -7.36 -1.93
C SER A 65 15.95 -7.90 -1.77
N SER A 66 16.94 -7.00 -1.72
CA SER A 66 18.36 -7.35 -1.57
C SER A 66 18.69 -8.01 -0.23
N VAL A 67 17.99 -7.63 0.85
CA VAL A 67 18.31 -8.05 2.22
C VAL A 67 17.51 -9.29 2.62
N TYR A 68 16.23 -9.31 2.30
CA TYR A 68 15.31 -10.34 2.78
C TYR A 68 14.94 -11.36 1.70
N GLY A 69 15.31 -11.13 0.44
CA GLY A 69 14.91 -11.99 -0.68
C GLY A 69 13.40 -11.99 -0.94
N ILE A 70 12.68 -10.96 -0.46
CA ILE A 70 11.22 -10.83 -0.57
C ILE A 70 10.89 -9.89 -1.71
N VAL A 71 9.92 -10.28 -2.54
CA VAL A 71 9.37 -9.43 -3.59
C VAL A 71 8.16 -8.68 -3.04
N CYS A 72 8.18 -7.35 -3.14
CA CYS A 72 7.07 -6.49 -2.75
C CYS A 72 6.55 -5.76 -3.99
N TYR A 73 5.24 -5.84 -4.23
CA TYR A 73 4.58 -5.16 -5.35
C TYR A 73 3.78 -3.96 -4.83
N PRO A 74 4.35 -2.74 -4.88
CA PRO A 74 3.63 -1.56 -4.41
C PRO A 74 2.63 -1.08 -5.46
N LEU A 75 1.37 -0.92 -5.06
CA LEU A 75 0.40 -0.14 -5.78
C LEU A 75 0.26 1.23 -5.13
N VAL A 76 0.52 2.30 -5.88
CA VAL A 76 0.35 3.67 -5.39
C VAL A 76 -0.91 4.27 -6.01
N LEU A 77 -1.82 4.73 -5.15
CA LEU A 77 -3.06 5.40 -5.51
C LEU A 77 -3.14 6.74 -4.81
N THR A 78 -3.86 7.68 -5.41
CA THR A 78 -4.32 8.88 -4.72
C THR A 78 -5.64 8.62 -4.02
N ARG A 79 -6.00 9.47 -3.05
CA ARG A 79 -7.30 9.42 -2.40
C ARG A 79 -8.45 9.48 -3.41
N SER A 80 -8.36 10.35 -4.43
CA SER A 80 -9.39 10.47 -5.46
C SER A 80 -9.50 9.22 -6.34
N GLU A 81 -8.38 8.58 -6.69
CA GLU A 81 -8.40 7.31 -7.42
C GLU A 81 -9.00 6.17 -6.57
N TYR A 82 -8.67 6.12 -5.28
CA TYR A 82 -9.20 5.12 -4.36
C TYR A 82 -10.71 5.29 -4.18
N ILE A 83 -11.18 6.50 -3.84
CA ILE A 83 -12.61 6.78 -3.66
C ILE A 83 -13.37 6.59 -4.98
N GLY A 84 -12.84 7.09 -6.11
CA GLY A 84 -13.43 6.86 -7.42
C GLY A 84 -13.49 5.38 -7.80
N GLY A 85 -12.51 4.59 -7.36
CA GLY A 85 -12.52 3.13 -7.46
C GLY A 85 -13.66 2.48 -6.68
N LEU A 86 -13.92 2.95 -5.45
CA LEU A 86 -15.08 2.49 -4.67
C LEU A 86 -16.41 2.85 -5.33
N GLU A 87 -16.52 4.07 -5.86
CA GLU A 87 -17.73 4.56 -6.52
C GLU A 87 -18.06 3.78 -7.79
N ARG A 88 -17.04 3.50 -8.60
CA ARG A 88 -17.16 2.70 -9.83
C ARG A 88 -17.23 1.20 -9.59
N ARG A 89 -17.28 0.77 -8.32
CA ARG A 89 -17.26 -0.64 -7.91
C ARG A 89 -16.11 -1.44 -8.52
N ASN A 90 -14.92 -0.84 -8.58
CA ASN A 90 -13.72 -1.54 -9.02
C ASN A 90 -13.46 -2.73 -8.07
N ALA A 91 -13.47 -3.94 -8.62
CA ALA A 91 -13.39 -5.18 -7.83
C ALA A 91 -12.13 -5.25 -6.97
N PHE A 92 -10.99 -4.79 -7.50
CA PHE A 92 -9.75 -4.73 -6.76
C PHE A 92 -9.85 -3.76 -5.59
N ILE A 93 -10.29 -2.52 -5.81
CA ILE A 93 -10.42 -1.51 -4.74
C ILE A 93 -11.44 -1.93 -3.66
N ILE A 94 -12.55 -2.57 -4.05
CA ILE A 94 -13.50 -3.15 -3.10
C ILE A 94 -12.82 -4.22 -2.24
N LYS A 95 -12.04 -5.11 -2.86
CA LYS A 95 -11.30 -6.14 -2.13
C LYS A 95 -10.30 -5.53 -1.15
N VAL A 96 -9.54 -4.52 -1.56
CA VAL A 96 -8.63 -3.78 -0.67
C VAL A 96 -9.41 -3.16 0.50
N GLN A 97 -10.57 -2.56 0.23
CA GLN A 97 -11.40 -1.94 1.25
C GLN A 97 -11.91 -2.96 2.28
N CYS A 98 -12.42 -4.11 1.84
CA CYS A 98 -13.01 -5.12 2.72
C CYS A 98 -11.98 -6.00 3.43
N GLU A 99 -10.94 -6.45 2.73
CA GLU A 99 -10.02 -7.48 3.21
C GLU A 99 -8.67 -6.92 3.65
N GLY A 100 -8.29 -5.71 3.23
CA GLY A 100 -6.95 -5.18 3.50
C GLY A 100 -6.71 -4.90 4.98
N VAL A 101 -5.48 -5.08 5.44
CA VAL A 101 -5.06 -4.71 6.80
C VAL A 101 -4.42 -3.33 6.78
N GLU A 102 -4.91 -2.41 7.62
CA GLU A 102 -4.36 -1.06 7.75
C GLU A 102 -3.03 -1.13 8.51
N LEU A 103 -1.90 -0.94 7.81
CA LEU A 103 -0.57 -0.89 8.42
C LEU A 103 -0.22 0.52 8.92
N TYR A 104 -0.74 1.55 8.24
CA TYR A 104 -0.55 2.96 8.60
C TYR A 104 -1.76 3.78 8.17
N GLY A 105 -2.16 4.76 8.99
CA GLY A 105 -3.33 5.61 8.74
C GLY A 105 -4.64 4.84 8.78
N ARG A 106 -5.68 5.37 8.12
CA ARG A 106 -6.97 4.67 7.92
C ARG A 106 -7.38 4.72 6.45
N LYS A 107 -7.99 3.64 5.96
CA LYS A 107 -8.53 3.55 4.59
C LYS A 107 -9.49 4.72 4.33
N PRO A 108 -9.34 5.43 3.20
CA PRO A 108 -10.32 6.43 2.80
C PRO A 108 -11.72 5.80 2.68
N ARG A 109 -12.73 6.46 3.24
CA ARG A 109 -14.12 6.03 3.18
C ARG A 109 -14.93 7.03 2.37
N ARG A 110 -15.86 6.52 1.56
CA ARG A 110 -16.82 7.34 0.79
C ARG A 110 -17.74 8.15 1.71
N PHE A 111 -18.12 7.56 2.85
CA PHE A 111 -18.88 8.22 3.91
C PHE A 111 -18.08 8.13 5.21
N GLY A 112 -17.41 9.23 5.53
CA GLY A 112 -16.71 9.44 6.79
C GLY A 112 -16.56 10.94 6.96
N LYS A 113 -17.23 11.49 7.98
CA LYS A 113 -17.33 12.92 8.27
C LYS A 113 -15.96 13.61 8.19
N VAL A 114 -15.97 14.76 7.52
CA VAL A 114 -15.06 15.87 7.80
C VAL A 114 -15.57 16.53 9.09
N GLY A 115 -14.70 16.70 10.09
CA GLY A 115 -14.97 17.42 11.36
C GLY A 115 -15.58 16.54 12.45
N ALA A 116 -15.13 16.55 13.71
CA ALA A 116 -14.22 17.45 14.43
C ALA A 116 -13.34 16.66 15.40
#